data_AF-A0A094F5F4-F1
#
_entry.id   AF-A0A094F5F4-F1
#
_cell.length_a   1.000
_cell.length_b   1.000
_cell.length_c   1.000
_cell.angle_alpha   90.00
_cell.angle_beta   90.00
_cell.angle_gamma   90.00
#
_symmetry.space_group_name_H-M   'P 1'
#
loop_
_entity.id
_entity.type
_entity.pdbx_description
1 polymer ?
#
loop_
_entity_poly.entity_id
_entity_poly.type
_entity_poly.pdbx_seq_one_letter_code
_entity_poly.pdbx_strand_id
1 'polypeptide(L)'
;MAGAIRQPIDIPALERYISQHVPEITIPIDVKQFGFGQSNPTYQLTSTSGRKYVMRKKPPGKLISKTAHKVEREYRILHALHDTDVTVPKVYCLCEDDSIIGTPFYIMEFLDGRIIEDPAIPNVTPAERTEMWHDAIRTLAKLHRVNPKSVGLETYGKPAGFYNRQIKTFQILSAAQAQAVDADTKKAVGDIPHFPDMLAFFSDLATQPKDRGVPIHGDYKIDNVVFHKTEPRVIGILDWEMSTIGHPLSDLANILNPYITALSGPNPHLGFAPGATPGLPSQEQVVSWYREVAGWRPEPELAWGTAFSIFRQSVIMQGIAARVAQRQASSAQAKALFLISGVKEFTKWAAVLRVKLDGIARHRFPSRGLGIIAERELKTEDSPPDFALAFNGFEADLKRAIVLVEDLKFAHRIAKAVDSDLVAIKESRVEETQSIYDRNFALSLN
;
A
#
# COMPACT_ATOMS: atom_id res chain seq x y z
N MET A 1 18.64 0.84 2.99
CA MET A 1 20.06 1.14 2.68
C MET A 1 20.14 2.28 1.67
N ALA A 2 20.99 3.28 1.92
CA ALA A 2 21.25 4.38 0.99
C ALA A 2 22.55 4.14 0.22
N GLY A 3 22.55 4.41 -1.08
CA GLY A 3 23.65 4.15 -2.00
C GLY A 3 23.92 5.34 -2.94
N ALA A 4 24.51 5.04 -4.10
CA ALA A 4 24.90 6.06 -5.07
C ALA A 4 23.71 6.89 -5.56
N ILE A 5 23.97 8.17 -5.84
CA ILE A 5 23.00 9.11 -6.41
C ILE A 5 22.71 8.70 -7.85
N ARG A 6 21.43 8.43 -8.16
CA ARG A 6 20.95 8.07 -9.51
C ARG A 6 20.55 9.28 -10.34
N GLN A 7 20.30 10.41 -9.68
CA GLN A 7 19.91 11.68 -10.32
C GLN A 7 20.80 12.79 -9.77
N PRO A 8 21.63 13.45 -10.61
CA PRO A 8 22.58 14.47 -10.17
C PRO A 8 21.95 15.55 -9.30
N ILE A 9 22.66 15.97 -8.25
CA ILE A 9 22.31 17.09 -7.37
C ILE A 9 23.51 18.03 -7.34
N ASP A 10 23.27 19.34 -7.51
CA ASP A 10 24.29 20.36 -7.26
C ASP A 10 24.50 20.49 -5.75
N ILE A 11 25.45 19.72 -5.21
CA ILE A 11 25.76 19.68 -3.78
C ILE A 11 26.24 21.06 -3.28
N PRO A 12 27.15 21.78 -3.97
CA PRO A 12 27.52 23.13 -3.56
C PRO A 12 26.34 24.12 -3.46
N ALA A 13 25.37 24.07 -4.38
CA ALA A 13 24.17 24.89 -4.30
C ALA A 13 23.29 24.51 -3.10
N LEU A 14 23.10 23.21 -2.86
CA LEU A 14 22.36 22.70 -1.71
C LEU A 14 23.01 23.11 -0.37
N GLU A 15 24.34 23.03 -0.26
CA GLU A 15 25.08 23.42 0.95
C GLU A 15 24.96 24.91 1.26
N ARG A 16 25.04 25.77 0.23
CA ARG A 16 24.79 27.21 0.38
C ARG A 16 23.37 27.49 0.87
N TYR A 17 22.38 26.81 0.31
CA TYR A 17 20.98 26.92 0.75
C TYR A 17 20.83 26.49 2.22
N ILE A 18 21.40 25.33 2.58
CA ILE A 18 21.35 24.78 3.95
C ILE A 18 21.96 25.75 4.95
N SER A 19 23.14 26.31 4.66
CA SER A 19 23.81 27.24 5.59
C SER A 19 23.00 28.51 5.87
N GLN A 20 22.14 28.92 4.94
CA GLN A 20 21.28 30.10 5.10
C GLN A 20 19.95 29.79 5.78
N HIS A 21 19.37 28.59 5.56
CA HIS A 21 17.99 28.29 5.94
C HIS A 21 17.85 27.22 7.04
N VAL A 22 18.88 26.40 7.25
CA VAL A 22 18.87 25.31 8.24
C VAL A 22 20.22 25.24 8.96
N PRO A 23 20.53 26.23 9.83
CA PRO A 23 21.83 26.31 10.49
C PRO A 23 22.13 25.11 11.41
N GLU A 24 21.12 24.30 11.77
CA GLU A 24 21.33 23.05 12.53
C GLU A 24 22.03 21.95 11.72
N ILE A 25 22.05 22.04 10.38
CA ILE A 25 22.75 21.10 9.51
C ILE A 25 24.14 21.65 9.19
N THR A 26 25.17 21.08 9.82
CA THR A 26 26.55 21.49 9.59
C THR A 26 27.09 20.97 8.25
N ILE A 27 27.61 21.88 7.44
CA ILE A 27 28.27 21.60 6.16
C ILE A 27 29.78 21.35 6.34
N PRO A 28 30.45 20.64 5.40
CA PRO A 28 29.90 19.96 4.22
C PRO A 28 29.01 18.75 4.55
N ILE A 29 28.23 18.30 3.58
CA ILE A 29 27.32 17.14 3.70
C ILE A 29 27.74 15.99 2.77
N ASP A 30 27.62 14.75 3.26
CA ASP A 30 27.61 13.54 2.42
C ASP A 30 26.18 13.22 1.99
N VAL A 31 25.96 12.98 0.71
CA VAL A 31 24.64 12.74 0.12
C VAL A 31 24.56 11.34 -0.47
N LYS A 32 23.61 10.54 0.00
CA LYS A 32 23.31 9.20 -0.52
C LYS A 32 21.84 9.08 -0.87
N GLN A 33 21.50 8.31 -1.89
CA GLN A 33 20.11 8.10 -2.27
C GLN A 33 19.57 6.79 -1.68
N PHE A 34 18.37 6.81 -1.11
CA PHE A 34 17.71 5.57 -0.69
C PHE A 34 17.37 4.69 -1.91
N GLY A 35 17.55 3.38 -1.77
CA GLY A 35 17.22 2.41 -2.83
C GLY A 35 15.71 2.22 -3.06
N PHE A 36 14.90 2.52 -2.03
CA PHE A 36 13.44 2.38 -2.01
C PHE A 36 12.75 3.76 -1.95
N GLY A 37 11.49 3.85 -2.36
CA GLY A 37 10.74 5.12 -2.51
C GLY A 37 10.67 5.58 -3.98
N GLN A 38 9.76 4.97 -4.74
CA GLN A 38 9.70 5.12 -6.20
C GLN A 38 9.02 6.43 -6.67
N SER A 39 8.14 7.03 -5.86
CA SER A 39 7.38 8.23 -6.26
C SER A 39 8.23 9.51 -6.21
N ASN A 40 8.76 9.85 -5.04
CA ASN A 40 9.58 11.06 -4.83
C ASN A 40 11.01 10.64 -4.43
N PRO A 41 12.04 11.02 -5.22
CA PRO A 41 13.43 10.73 -4.87
C PRO A 41 13.78 11.19 -3.46
N THR A 42 14.27 10.24 -2.65
CA THR A 42 14.58 10.43 -1.23
C THR A 42 16.08 10.21 -0.99
N TYR A 43 16.71 11.10 -0.24
CA TYR A 43 18.16 11.14 0.00
C TYR A 43 18.45 11.21 1.49
N GLN A 44 19.49 10.50 1.93
CA GLN A 44 20.11 10.69 3.23
C GLN A 44 21.17 11.78 3.10
N LEU A 45 21.09 12.79 3.95
CA LEU A 45 22.14 13.78 4.14
C LEU A 45 22.87 13.45 5.44
N THR A 46 24.19 13.37 5.42
CA THR A 46 25.01 13.19 6.62
C THR A 46 25.85 14.45 6.80
N SER A 47 25.55 15.22 7.85
CA SER A 47 26.32 16.41 8.20
C SER A 47 27.73 16.06 8.67
N THR A 48 28.62 17.05 8.68
CA THR A 48 29.99 16.87 9.22
C THR A 48 30.00 16.45 10.68
N SER A 49 28.95 16.78 11.45
CA SER A 49 28.78 16.31 12.84
C SER A 49 28.44 14.81 12.96
N GLY A 50 28.21 14.12 11.83
CA GLY A 50 27.71 12.74 11.79
C GLY A 50 26.18 12.62 11.92
N ARG A 51 25.47 13.73 12.23
CA ARG A 51 24.00 13.73 12.30
C ARG A 51 23.38 13.55 10.92
N LYS A 52 22.35 12.71 10.85
CA LYS A 52 21.65 12.35 9.61
C LYS A 52 20.34 13.12 9.47
N TYR A 53 20.00 13.40 8.22
CA TYR A 53 18.76 14.04 7.79
C TYR A 53 18.24 13.35 6.54
N VAL A 54 16.98 13.63 6.18
CA VAL A 54 16.36 13.12 4.96
C VAL A 54 15.91 14.28 4.09
N MET A 55 16.29 14.25 2.81
CA MET A 55 15.76 15.17 1.80
C MET A 55 14.83 14.41 0.85
N ARG A 56 13.58 14.88 0.69
CA ARG A 56 12.67 14.43 -0.37
C ARG A 56 12.54 15.54 -1.41
N LYS A 57 12.65 15.20 -2.69
CA LYS A 57 12.46 16.15 -3.79
C LYS A 57 11.48 15.61 -4.83
N LYS A 58 10.92 16.49 -5.65
CA LYS A 58 10.09 16.06 -6.79
C LYS A 58 10.93 15.28 -7.81
N PRO A 59 10.35 14.32 -8.54
CA PRO A 59 11.06 13.71 -9.66
C PRO A 59 11.33 14.76 -10.75
N PRO A 60 12.46 14.64 -11.47
CA PRO A 60 12.81 15.57 -12.54
C PRO A 60 11.87 15.42 -13.75
N GLY A 61 11.82 16.47 -14.57
CA GLY A 61 11.07 16.46 -15.83
C GLY A 61 9.61 16.90 -15.69
N LYS A 62 8.88 16.84 -16.80
CA LYS A 62 7.47 17.27 -16.86
C LYS A 62 6.59 16.25 -16.15
N LEU A 63 6.04 16.64 -15.00
CA LEU A 63 5.13 15.79 -14.23
C LEU A 63 3.86 15.48 -15.04
N ILE A 64 3.51 14.19 -15.13
CA ILE A 64 2.38 13.69 -15.91
C ILE A 64 1.03 14.12 -15.29
N SER A 65 1.00 14.37 -13.98
CA SER A 65 -0.17 14.86 -13.28
C SER A 65 0.14 16.07 -12.41
N LYS A 66 -0.72 17.08 -12.47
CA LYS A 66 -0.71 18.26 -11.57
C LYS A 66 -1.03 17.91 -10.12
N THR A 67 -1.49 16.70 -9.83
CA THR A 67 -1.84 16.23 -8.48
C THR A 67 -0.82 15.28 -7.86
N ALA A 68 0.09 14.73 -8.66
CA ALA A 68 1.14 13.83 -8.20
C ALA A 68 2.37 14.61 -7.70
N HIS A 69 3.19 13.97 -6.87
CA HIS A 69 4.51 14.47 -6.45
C HIS A 69 4.50 15.85 -5.76
N LYS A 70 3.48 16.13 -4.94
CA LYS A 70 3.36 17.38 -4.19
C LYS A 70 4.10 17.31 -2.86
N VAL A 71 5.43 17.36 -2.92
CA VAL A 71 6.30 17.37 -1.73
C VAL A 71 5.99 18.53 -0.78
N GLU A 72 5.42 19.64 -1.28
CA GLU A 72 4.95 20.77 -0.48
C GLU A 72 3.77 20.39 0.42
N ARG A 73 2.89 19.50 -0.05
CA ARG A 73 1.78 19.00 0.76
C ARG A 73 2.28 18.11 1.87
N GLU A 74 3.26 17.25 1.59
CA GLU A 74 3.93 16.42 2.59
C GLU A 74 4.60 17.28 3.67
N TYR A 75 5.36 18.30 3.26
CA TYR A 75 5.93 19.27 4.20
C TYR A 75 4.85 19.94 5.04
N ARG A 76 3.76 20.42 4.42
CA ARG A 76 2.69 21.14 5.12
C ARG A 76 2.02 20.30 6.20
N ILE A 77 1.71 19.02 5.93
CA ILE A 77 1.08 18.13 6.93
C ILE A 77 2.06 17.79 8.05
N LEU A 78 3.32 17.50 7.74
CA LEU A 78 4.35 17.22 8.74
C LEU A 78 4.61 18.43 9.65
N HIS A 79 4.72 19.63 9.05
CA HIS A 79 4.90 20.88 9.78
C HIS A 79 3.73 21.17 10.72
N ALA A 80 2.49 21.01 10.23
CA ALA A 80 1.29 21.24 11.02
C ALA A 80 1.13 20.26 12.20
N LEU A 81 1.61 19.03 12.06
CA LEU A 81 1.47 17.99 13.09
C LEU A 81 2.60 18.01 14.13
N HIS A 82 3.70 18.73 13.89
CA HIS A 82 4.88 18.75 14.75
C HIS A 82 4.58 19.08 16.21
N ASP A 83 3.72 20.05 16.46
CA ASP A 83 3.39 20.52 17.83
C ASP A 83 2.18 19.79 18.43
N THR A 84 1.82 18.62 17.88
CA THR A 84 0.70 17.79 18.36
C THR A 84 1.21 16.50 19.01
N ASP A 85 0.30 15.71 19.59
CA ASP A 85 0.63 14.38 20.12
C ASP A 85 0.97 13.34 19.02
N VAL A 86 0.83 13.69 17.74
CA VAL A 86 1.04 12.78 16.62
C VAL A 86 2.53 12.65 16.34
N THR A 87 3.03 11.42 16.36
CA THR A 87 4.44 11.13 16.13
C THR A 87 4.78 11.29 14.63
N VAL A 88 5.43 12.39 14.27
CA VAL A 88 5.90 12.69 12.90
C VAL A 88 7.34 13.18 12.92
N PRO A 89 8.14 12.97 11.85
CA PRO A 89 9.47 13.55 11.76
C PRO A 89 9.42 15.08 11.75
N LYS A 90 10.35 15.73 12.45
CA LYS A 90 10.53 17.19 12.33
C LYS A 90 10.90 17.55 10.89
N VAL A 91 10.23 18.54 10.31
CA VAL A 91 10.65 19.17 9.06
C VAL A 91 11.44 20.44 9.34
N TYR A 92 12.54 20.63 8.61
CA TYR A 92 13.47 21.74 8.79
C TYR A 92 13.22 22.88 7.81
N CYS A 93 13.05 22.57 6.52
CA CYS A 93 12.79 23.58 5.49
C CYS A 93 12.01 23.00 4.31
N LEU A 94 11.32 23.87 3.58
CA LEU A 94 10.79 23.64 2.24
C LEU A 94 11.46 24.63 1.29
N CYS A 95 11.96 24.16 0.16
CA CYS A 95 12.47 24.98 -0.94
C CYS A 95 11.58 24.74 -2.17
N GLU A 96 10.88 25.78 -2.62
CA GLU A 96 10.10 25.77 -3.86
C GLU A 96 10.86 26.40 -5.05
N ASP A 97 12.07 26.91 -4.81
CA ASP A 97 12.94 27.46 -5.85
C ASP A 97 13.70 26.35 -6.58
N ASP A 98 13.23 26.04 -7.80
CA ASP A 98 13.82 25.04 -8.69
C ASP A 98 15.25 25.39 -9.12
N SER A 99 15.68 26.66 -8.98
CA SER A 99 17.05 27.05 -9.33
C SER A 99 18.12 26.48 -8.39
N ILE A 100 17.74 25.99 -7.20
CA ILE A 100 18.68 25.50 -6.19
C ILE A 100 19.21 24.10 -6.53
N ILE A 101 18.32 23.12 -6.77
CA ILE A 101 18.71 21.74 -7.15
C ILE A 101 17.83 21.15 -8.27
N GLY A 102 17.21 22.00 -9.08
CA GLY A 102 16.44 21.63 -10.27
C GLY A 102 14.96 21.28 -10.02
N THR A 103 14.55 21.06 -8.77
CA THR A 103 13.16 20.74 -8.38
C THR A 103 12.89 21.11 -6.92
N PRO A 104 11.62 21.28 -6.50
CA PRO A 104 11.29 21.57 -5.11
C PRO A 104 11.65 20.40 -4.21
N PHE A 105 12.07 20.72 -3.00
CA PHE A 105 12.47 19.73 -2.00
C PHE A 105 12.19 20.21 -0.59
N TYR A 106 12.12 19.27 0.36
CA TYR A 106 12.12 19.57 1.78
C TYR A 106 13.12 18.69 2.51
N ILE A 107 13.62 19.18 3.65
CA ILE A 107 14.52 18.44 4.53
C ILE A 107 13.78 18.13 5.83
N MET A 108 13.90 16.90 6.31
CA MET A 108 13.30 16.41 7.55
C MET A 108 14.29 15.59 8.37
N GLU A 109 13.87 15.28 9.58
CA GLU A 109 14.58 14.43 10.52
C GLU A 109 14.79 13.02 9.97
N PHE A 110 15.99 12.49 10.19
CA PHE A 110 16.24 11.07 10.02
C PHE A 110 15.78 10.32 11.27
N LEU A 111 14.66 9.60 11.15
CA LEU A 111 14.18 8.72 12.21
C LEU A 111 15.02 7.44 12.26
N ASP A 112 15.93 7.37 13.22
CA ASP A 112 16.84 6.25 13.38
C ASP A 112 16.15 5.09 14.12
N GLY A 113 15.37 4.30 13.39
CA GLY A 113 14.53 3.22 13.93
C GLY A 113 14.41 2.01 13.01
N ARG A 114 13.43 1.16 13.31
CA ARG A 114 13.10 -0.07 12.58
C ARG A 114 11.92 0.16 11.66
N ILE A 115 12.07 -0.16 10.38
CA ILE A 115 10.96 -0.35 9.44
C ILE A 115 10.66 -1.84 9.38
N ILE A 116 9.40 -2.21 9.53
CA ILE A 116 8.96 -3.61 9.59
C ILE A 116 8.00 -3.85 8.43
N GLU A 117 8.44 -4.62 7.44
CA GLU A 117 7.66 -4.88 6.22
C GLU A 117 6.52 -5.87 6.47
N ASP A 118 6.78 -6.92 7.25
CA ASP A 118 5.77 -7.93 7.58
C ASP A 118 4.90 -7.44 8.76
N PRO A 119 3.59 -7.20 8.55
CA PRO A 119 2.70 -6.74 9.62
C PRO A 119 2.50 -7.77 10.74
N ALA A 120 2.91 -9.04 10.57
CA ALA A 120 2.94 -10.02 11.66
C ALA A 120 4.08 -9.75 12.67
N ILE A 121 4.99 -8.82 12.36
CA ILE A 121 6.12 -8.40 13.19
C ILE A 121 6.91 -9.64 13.67
N PRO A 122 7.63 -10.32 12.76
CA PRO A 122 8.44 -11.47 13.12
C PRO A 122 9.64 -11.05 14.00
N ASN A 123 10.27 -12.04 14.65
CA ASN A 123 11.51 -11.85 15.43
C ASN A 123 11.38 -10.92 16.67
N VAL A 124 10.18 -10.83 17.24
CA VAL A 124 9.93 -10.18 18.55
C VAL A 124 9.11 -11.11 19.45
N THR A 125 9.15 -10.88 20.76
CA THR A 125 8.33 -11.62 21.72
C THR A 125 6.84 -11.34 21.51
N PRO A 126 5.93 -12.24 21.94
CA PRO A 126 4.48 -12.00 21.88
C PRO A 126 4.05 -10.71 22.58
N ALA A 127 4.65 -10.38 23.73
CA ALA A 127 4.37 -9.15 24.47
C ALA A 127 4.79 -7.90 23.67
N GLU A 128 6.01 -7.89 23.13
CA GLU A 128 6.47 -6.78 22.28
C GLU A 128 5.60 -6.61 21.03
N ARG A 129 5.21 -7.71 20.37
CA ARG A 129 4.29 -7.66 19.22
C ARG A 129 2.97 -6.99 19.57
N THR A 130 2.41 -7.33 20.73
CA THR A 130 1.15 -6.74 21.23
C THR A 130 1.32 -5.24 21.44
N GLU A 131 2.39 -4.82 22.13
CA GLU A 131 2.66 -3.41 22.41
C GLU A 131 2.97 -2.60 21.16
N MET A 132 3.72 -3.17 20.19
CA MET A 132 4.01 -2.52 18.92
C MET A 132 2.74 -2.26 18.11
N TRP A 133 1.84 -3.24 18.04
CA TRP A 133 0.53 -3.04 17.41
C TRP A 133 -0.32 -2.03 18.17
N HIS A 134 -0.34 -2.11 19.50
CA HIS A 134 -1.10 -1.18 20.34
C HIS A 134 -0.63 0.27 20.13
N ASP A 135 0.68 0.53 20.12
CA ASP A 135 1.21 1.87 19.92
C ASP A 135 1.04 2.38 18.48
N ALA A 136 1.12 1.49 17.48
CA ALA A 136 0.77 1.83 16.10
C ALA A 136 -0.70 2.26 15.95
N ILE A 137 -1.62 1.59 16.64
CA ILE A 137 -3.05 1.94 16.62
C ILE A 137 -3.33 3.22 17.42
N ARG A 138 -2.67 3.39 18.57
CA ARG A 138 -2.73 4.63 19.34
C ARG A 138 -2.24 5.83 18.53
N THR A 139 -1.15 5.66 17.78
CA THR A 139 -0.59 6.70 16.90
C THR A 139 -1.57 7.09 15.80
N LEU A 140 -2.23 6.11 15.15
CA LEU A 140 -3.30 6.38 14.18
C LEU A 140 -4.48 7.12 14.80
N ALA A 141 -4.92 6.69 15.98
CA ALA A 141 -6.05 7.31 16.68
C ALA A 141 -5.75 8.76 17.09
N LYS A 142 -4.51 9.05 17.51
CA LYS A 142 -4.05 10.42 17.78
C LYS A 142 -4.13 11.30 16.52
N LEU A 143 -3.69 10.79 15.36
CA LEU A 143 -3.81 11.49 14.08
C LEU A 143 -5.28 11.85 13.77
N HIS A 144 -6.18 10.87 13.89
CA HIS A 144 -7.60 11.07 13.61
C HIS A 144 -8.33 11.92 14.63
N ARG A 145 -7.73 12.21 15.80
CA ARG A 145 -8.28 13.13 16.80
C ARG A 145 -7.94 14.60 16.50
N VAL A 146 -6.95 14.86 15.65
CA VAL A 146 -6.53 16.23 15.33
C VAL A 146 -7.67 16.99 14.64
N ASN A 147 -8.00 18.16 15.19
CA ASN A 147 -8.89 19.10 14.53
C ASN A 147 -8.12 19.86 13.43
N PRO A 148 -8.46 19.72 12.13
CA PRO A 148 -7.71 20.38 11.06
C PRO A 148 -7.55 21.89 11.26
N LYS A 149 -8.58 22.57 11.79
CA LYS A 149 -8.55 24.02 11.97
C LYS A 149 -7.57 24.46 13.06
N SER A 150 -7.33 23.64 14.10
CA SER A 150 -6.43 24.02 15.19
C SER A 150 -4.95 23.95 14.82
N VAL A 151 -4.63 23.34 13.66
CA VAL A 151 -3.26 23.13 13.17
C VAL A 151 -3.03 23.73 11.77
N GLY A 152 -3.92 24.61 11.29
CA GLY A 152 -3.76 25.30 9.99
C GLY A 152 -3.99 24.40 8.75
N LEU A 153 -4.76 23.31 8.91
CA LEU A 153 -5.09 22.35 7.87
C LEU A 153 -6.52 22.48 7.32
N GLU A 154 -7.22 23.57 7.63
CA GLU A 154 -8.59 23.81 7.16
C GLU A 154 -8.72 23.88 5.63
N THR A 155 -7.64 24.27 4.93
CA THR A 155 -7.56 24.27 3.45
C THR A 155 -6.77 23.09 2.88
N TYR A 156 -6.38 22.10 3.71
CA TYR A 156 -5.58 20.97 3.27
C TYR A 156 -6.36 19.96 2.41
N GLY A 157 -7.66 19.88 2.63
CA GLY A 157 -8.62 19.03 1.92
C GLY A 157 -10.06 19.47 2.21
N LYS A 158 -11.05 18.71 1.75
CA LYS A 158 -12.47 19.04 2.00
C LYS A 158 -13.03 18.23 3.17
N PRO A 159 -13.67 18.87 4.17
CA PRO A 159 -14.10 18.21 5.42
C PRO A 159 -15.28 17.24 5.28
N ALA A 160 -16.08 17.36 4.21
CA ALA A 160 -17.29 16.56 3.99
C ALA A 160 -17.26 15.92 2.60
N GLY A 161 -18.03 14.85 2.39
CA GLY A 161 -18.17 14.13 1.13
C GLY A 161 -16.91 13.39 0.69
N PHE A 162 -16.12 12.86 1.64
CA PHE A 162 -14.89 12.11 1.33
C PHE A 162 -15.18 10.93 0.41
N TYR A 163 -16.13 10.07 0.79
CA TYR A 163 -16.47 8.88 0.01
C TYR A 163 -17.07 9.21 -1.36
N ASN A 164 -17.93 10.24 -1.46
CA ASN A 164 -18.43 10.71 -2.76
C ASN A 164 -17.31 11.12 -3.72
N ARG A 165 -16.26 11.78 -3.22
CA ARG A 165 -15.08 12.11 -4.04
C ARG A 165 -14.29 10.88 -4.44
N GLN A 166 -14.09 9.93 -3.53
CA GLN A 166 -13.39 8.68 -3.80
C GLN A 166 -14.13 7.84 -4.84
N ILE A 167 -15.45 7.66 -4.69
CA ILE A 167 -16.32 6.95 -5.65
C ILE A 167 -16.21 7.55 -7.04
N LYS A 168 -16.37 8.89 -7.16
CA LYS A 168 -16.22 9.58 -8.44
C LYS A 168 -14.85 9.37 -9.06
N THR A 169 -13.79 9.40 -8.25
CA THR A 169 -12.42 9.17 -8.71
C THR A 169 -12.24 7.75 -9.22
N PHE A 170 -12.70 6.75 -8.47
CA PHE A 170 -12.58 5.34 -8.83
C PHE A 170 -13.44 4.96 -10.04
N GLN A 171 -14.62 5.56 -10.20
CA GLN A 171 -15.43 5.40 -11.40
C GLN A 171 -14.69 5.87 -12.66
N ILE A 172 -14.10 7.07 -12.61
CA ILE A 172 -13.32 7.63 -13.73
C ILE A 172 -12.08 6.78 -14.02
N LEU A 173 -11.34 6.39 -12.98
CA LEU A 173 -10.14 5.58 -13.12
C LEU A 173 -10.44 4.20 -13.72
N SER A 174 -11.47 3.51 -13.20
CA SER A 174 -11.82 2.18 -13.68
C SER A 174 -12.25 2.19 -15.14
N ALA A 175 -13.07 3.17 -15.55
CA ALA A 175 -13.48 3.33 -16.95
C ALA A 175 -12.29 3.54 -17.88
N ALA A 176 -11.31 4.37 -17.48
CA ALA A 176 -10.10 4.61 -18.27
C ALA A 176 -9.18 3.36 -18.32
N GLN A 177 -9.04 2.66 -17.19
CA GLN A 177 -8.18 1.48 -17.07
C GLN A 177 -8.74 0.27 -17.82
N ALA A 178 -10.06 0.09 -17.85
CA ALA A 178 -10.74 -0.96 -18.61
C ALA A 178 -10.42 -0.90 -20.10
N GLN A 179 -10.26 0.31 -20.64
CA GLN A 179 -9.93 0.57 -22.04
C GLN A 179 -8.45 0.36 -22.38
N ALA A 180 -7.57 0.17 -21.38
CA ALA A 180 -6.16 -0.11 -21.65
C ALA A 180 -6.04 -1.43 -22.41
N VAL A 181 -5.25 -1.43 -23.48
CA VAL A 181 -5.06 -2.59 -24.37
C VAL A 181 -3.69 -3.20 -24.13
N ASP A 182 -3.64 -4.52 -24.02
CA ASP A 182 -2.38 -5.26 -23.94
C ASP A 182 -1.62 -5.19 -25.27
N ALA A 183 -0.33 -4.84 -25.16
CA ALA A 183 0.53 -4.56 -26.32
C ALA A 183 0.66 -5.75 -27.28
N ASP A 184 0.58 -6.98 -26.79
CA ASP A 184 0.82 -8.20 -27.57
C ASP A 184 -0.50 -8.81 -28.05
N THR A 185 -1.43 -9.05 -27.13
CA THR A 185 -2.69 -9.75 -27.41
C THR A 185 -3.74 -8.86 -28.06
N LYS A 186 -3.55 -7.53 -28.02
CA LYS A 186 -4.51 -6.51 -28.47
C LYS A 186 -5.88 -6.60 -27.77
N LYS A 187 -5.96 -7.30 -26.64
CA LYS A 187 -7.18 -7.38 -25.82
C LYS A 187 -7.19 -6.27 -24.79
N ALA A 188 -8.36 -5.69 -24.57
CA ALA A 188 -8.58 -4.76 -23.47
C ALA A 188 -8.47 -5.47 -22.12
N VAL A 189 -8.03 -4.75 -21.08
CA VAL A 189 -8.05 -5.23 -19.69
C VAL A 189 -9.46 -5.61 -19.26
N GLY A 190 -10.45 -4.82 -19.71
CA GLY A 190 -11.87 -5.06 -19.44
C GLY A 190 -12.33 -4.51 -18.09
N ASP A 191 -13.66 -4.55 -17.90
CA ASP A 191 -14.32 -4.02 -16.72
C ASP A 191 -14.10 -4.90 -15.48
N ILE A 192 -14.12 -4.28 -14.31
CA ILE A 192 -14.25 -5.00 -13.05
C ILE A 192 -15.68 -5.59 -13.01
N PRO A 193 -15.86 -6.91 -12.81
CA PRO A 193 -17.21 -7.48 -12.76
C PRO A 193 -18.00 -6.93 -11.56
N HIS A 194 -19.31 -6.77 -11.73
CA HIS A 194 -20.22 -6.15 -10.75
C HIS A 194 -19.87 -4.71 -10.34
N PHE A 195 -18.98 -4.02 -11.07
CA PHE A 195 -18.63 -2.63 -10.76
C PHE A 195 -19.82 -1.67 -10.75
N PRO A 196 -20.80 -1.75 -11.67
CA PRO A 196 -22.02 -0.93 -11.59
C PRO A 196 -22.84 -1.19 -10.31
N ASP A 197 -22.97 -2.45 -9.89
CA ASP A 197 -23.68 -2.84 -8.66
C ASP A 197 -22.99 -2.24 -7.42
N MET A 198 -21.65 -2.36 -7.36
CA MET A 198 -20.84 -1.79 -6.28
C MET A 198 -20.95 -0.27 -6.24
N LEU A 199 -20.85 0.39 -7.40
CA LEU A 199 -21.02 1.84 -7.51
C LEU A 199 -22.39 2.28 -7.03
N ALA A 200 -23.46 1.60 -7.42
CA ALA A 200 -24.82 1.90 -6.97
C ALA A 200 -24.94 1.80 -5.45
N PHE A 201 -24.41 0.72 -4.86
CA PHE A 201 -24.41 0.53 -3.40
C PHE A 201 -23.66 1.65 -2.67
N PHE A 202 -22.40 1.92 -3.05
CA PHE A 202 -21.58 2.92 -2.35
C PHE A 202 -22.04 4.35 -2.61
N SER A 203 -22.73 4.63 -3.73
CA SER A 203 -23.28 5.96 -4.03
C SER A 203 -24.57 6.27 -3.28
N ASP A 204 -25.23 5.27 -2.68
CA ASP A 204 -26.40 5.50 -1.83
C ASP A 204 -26.00 6.16 -0.51
N LEU A 205 -26.36 7.45 -0.36
CA LEU A 205 -26.11 8.23 0.84
C LEU A 205 -26.74 7.61 2.11
N ALA A 206 -27.79 6.79 1.98
CA ALA A 206 -28.40 6.12 3.12
C ALA A 206 -27.51 5.00 3.69
N THR A 207 -26.60 4.43 2.88
CA THR A 207 -25.67 3.39 3.32
C THR A 207 -24.33 3.96 3.78
N GLN A 208 -23.98 5.17 3.34
CA GLN A 208 -22.69 5.79 3.63
C GLN A 208 -22.48 6.09 5.12
N PRO A 209 -21.22 6.01 5.61
CA PRO A 209 -20.84 6.53 6.92
C PRO A 209 -21.14 8.02 7.04
N LYS A 210 -21.42 8.47 8.26
CA LYS A 210 -21.57 9.91 8.52
C LYS A 210 -20.25 10.62 8.29
N ASP A 211 -20.29 11.77 7.60
CA ASP A 211 -19.09 12.55 7.33
C ASP A 211 -18.29 12.89 8.59
N ARG A 212 -16.98 12.62 8.52
CA ARG A 212 -15.98 12.97 9.52
C ARG A 212 -14.73 13.43 8.80
N GLY A 213 -14.48 14.74 8.78
CA GLY A 213 -13.31 15.33 8.14
C GLY A 213 -12.17 15.52 9.14
N VAL A 214 -11.21 14.61 9.13
CA VAL A 214 -9.99 14.68 9.95
C VAL A 214 -8.77 14.50 9.04
N PRO A 215 -7.55 14.84 9.49
CA PRO A 215 -6.35 14.47 8.76
C PRO A 215 -6.27 12.95 8.66
N ILE A 216 -6.14 12.43 7.44
CA ILE A 216 -5.88 11.02 7.17
C ILE A 216 -4.55 10.89 6.45
N HIS A 217 -3.82 9.81 6.74
CA HIS A 217 -2.60 9.42 6.09
C HIS A 217 -2.83 8.98 4.64
N GLY A 218 -3.88 8.18 4.40
CA GLY A 218 -4.28 7.64 3.10
C GLY A 218 -3.70 6.26 2.78
N ASP A 219 -2.58 5.92 3.41
CA ASP A 219 -1.88 4.63 3.31
C ASP A 219 -1.25 4.22 4.65
N TYR A 220 -2.00 4.31 5.74
CA TYR A 220 -1.49 3.93 7.05
C TYR A 220 -1.39 2.41 7.16
N LYS A 221 -0.18 1.90 7.39
CA LYS A 221 0.16 0.47 7.51
C LYS A 221 1.51 0.31 8.21
N ILE A 222 1.81 -0.89 8.70
CA ILE A 222 2.97 -1.16 9.59
C ILE A 222 4.31 -0.78 8.94
N ASP A 223 4.47 -0.98 7.64
CA ASP A 223 5.68 -0.65 6.87
C ASP A 223 5.85 0.86 6.58
N ASN A 224 4.81 1.66 6.82
CA ASN A 224 4.87 3.13 6.80
C ASN A 224 5.06 3.75 8.19
N VAL A 225 5.32 2.94 9.21
CA VAL A 225 5.58 3.39 10.59
C VAL A 225 7.00 3.02 10.99
N VAL A 226 7.70 3.95 11.63
CA VAL A 226 9.03 3.71 12.20
C VAL A 226 8.89 3.35 13.66
N PHE A 227 9.39 2.18 14.05
CA PHE A 227 9.51 1.79 15.45
C PHE A 227 10.86 2.20 16.04
N HIS A 228 10.91 2.45 17.34
CA HIS A 228 12.16 2.67 18.05
C HIS A 228 13.11 1.49 17.86
N LYS A 229 14.44 1.73 17.86
CA LYS A 229 15.45 0.69 17.61
C LYS A 229 15.32 -0.55 18.50
N THR A 230 14.97 -0.32 19.76
CA THR A 230 14.99 -1.34 20.82
C THR A 230 13.69 -1.41 21.61
N GLU A 231 12.80 -0.43 21.48
CA GLU A 231 11.58 -0.35 22.29
C GLU A 231 10.34 -0.59 21.41
N PRO A 232 9.26 -1.17 21.95
CA PRO A 232 8.04 -1.47 21.21
C PRO A 232 7.14 -0.23 21.04
N ARG A 233 7.70 0.90 20.61
CA ARG A 233 6.98 2.16 20.40
C ARG A 233 7.26 2.76 19.03
N VAL A 234 6.30 3.50 18.51
CA VAL A 234 6.39 4.27 17.28
C VAL A 234 7.19 5.56 17.52
N ILE A 235 8.10 5.87 16.59
CA ILE A 235 8.88 7.11 16.57
C ILE A 235 8.59 7.98 15.35
N GLY A 236 7.74 7.53 14.42
CA GLY A 236 7.16 8.41 13.41
C GLY A 236 6.37 7.70 12.33
N ILE A 237 5.49 8.45 11.67
CA ILE A 237 4.74 8.03 10.48
C ILE A 237 5.44 8.59 9.23
N LEU A 238 5.67 7.73 8.24
CA LEU A 238 6.29 8.07 6.96
C LEU A 238 5.30 8.03 5.80
N ASP A 239 5.70 8.61 4.68
CA ASP A 239 5.02 8.56 3.39
C ASP A 239 3.64 9.22 3.28
N TRP A 240 3.63 10.52 3.55
CA TRP A 240 2.44 11.37 3.56
C TRP A 240 1.89 11.77 2.18
N GLU A 241 2.33 11.13 1.10
CA GLU A 241 1.99 11.55 -0.29
C GLU A 241 0.49 11.47 -0.61
N MET A 242 -0.22 10.55 0.05
CA MET A 242 -1.67 10.35 -0.11
C MET A 242 -2.52 11.11 0.91
N SER A 243 -1.89 11.89 1.80
CA SER A 243 -2.60 12.49 2.92
C SER A 243 -3.53 13.62 2.50
N THR A 244 -4.66 13.72 3.22
CA THR A 244 -5.71 14.70 2.94
C THR A 244 -6.60 14.90 4.17
N ILE A 245 -7.60 15.77 4.06
CA ILE A 245 -8.74 15.76 4.97
C ILE A 245 -9.78 14.78 4.41
N GLY A 246 -10.08 13.75 5.19
CA GLY A 246 -10.91 12.63 4.79
C GLY A 246 -11.51 11.87 5.96
N HIS A 247 -12.13 10.73 5.65
CA HIS A 247 -12.82 9.91 6.64
C HIS A 247 -11.86 8.92 7.31
N PRO A 248 -11.81 8.84 8.66
CA PRO A 248 -10.84 8.03 9.39
C PRO A 248 -10.97 6.51 9.15
N LEU A 249 -12.17 6.04 8.79
CA LEU A 249 -12.37 4.66 8.33
C LEU A 249 -11.44 4.26 7.18
N SER A 250 -10.99 5.20 6.34
CA SER A 250 -10.10 4.88 5.22
C SER A 250 -8.79 4.28 5.72
N ASP A 251 -8.14 4.92 6.69
CA ASP A 251 -6.88 4.42 7.24
C ASP A 251 -7.10 3.24 8.18
N LEU A 252 -8.19 3.25 8.97
CA LEU A 252 -8.52 2.12 9.83
C LEU A 252 -8.77 0.84 9.01
N ALA A 253 -9.50 0.93 7.89
CA ALA A 253 -9.70 -0.20 7.00
C ALA A 253 -8.41 -0.64 6.30
N ASN A 254 -7.48 0.29 6.04
CA ASN A 254 -6.18 -0.02 5.43
C ASN A 254 -5.30 -0.84 6.39
N ILE A 255 -5.16 -0.41 7.65
CA ILE A 255 -4.34 -1.14 8.62
C ILE A 255 -4.97 -2.48 9.04
N LEU A 256 -6.29 -2.62 8.92
CA LEU A 256 -6.99 -3.88 9.16
C LEU A 256 -6.93 -4.86 7.97
N ASN A 257 -6.39 -4.45 6.82
CA ASN A 257 -6.33 -5.29 5.62
C ASN A 257 -5.72 -6.69 5.86
N PRO A 258 -4.62 -6.86 6.63
CA PRO A 258 -4.06 -8.19 6.88
C PRO A 258 -5.05 -9.18 7.52
N TYR A 259 -5.96 -8.71 8.39
CA TYR A 259 -7.02 -9.55 8.98
C TYR A 259 -8.04 -10.00 7.95
N ILE A 260 -8.40 -9.13 7.02
CA ILE A 260 -9.39 -9.38 5.96
C ILE A 260 -8.84 -10.43 4.98
N THR A 261 -7.56 -10.35 4.65
CA THR A 261 -6.86 -11.23 3.71
C THR A 261 -6.14 -12.41 4.38
N ALA A 262 -6.36 -12.65 5.67
CA ALA A 262 -5.61 -13.64 6.44
C ALA A 262 -5.70 -15.06 5.85
N LEU A 263 -6.89 -15.42 5.36
CA LEU A 263 -7.21 -16.75 4.82
C LEU A 263 -7.72 -16.69 3.37
N SER A 264 -7.50 -15.58 2.66
CA SER A 264 -8.10 -15.36 1.35
C SER A 264 -7.23 -14.49 0.45
N GLY A 265 -7.35 -14.73 -0.86
CA GLY A 265 -6.63 -13.97 -1.90
C GLY A 265 -5.34 -14.64 -2.38
N PRO A 266 -4.67 -14.05 -3.38
CA PRO A 266 -3.50 -14.64 -4.03
C PRO A 266 -2.25 -14.68 -3.14
N ASN A 267 -2.17 -13.79 -2.14
CA ASN A 267 -1.10 -13.73 -1.14
C ASN A 267 -1.72 -13.57 0.25
N PRO A 268 -2.16 -14.68 0.88
CA PRO A 268 -2.83 -14.62 2.17
C PRO A 268 -1.85 -14.21 3.28
N HIS A 269 -2.32 -13.38 4.21
CA HIS A 269 -1.56 -13.02 5.41
C HIS A 269 -1.76 -14.08 6.50
N LEU A 270 -1.22 -15.29 6.29
CA LEU A 270 -1.48 -16.45 7.15
C LEU A 270 -1.17 -16.21 8.63
N GLY A 271 -0.22 -15.33 8.95
CA GLY A 271 0.08 -14.93 10.33
C GLY A 271 -1.09 -14.27 11.08
N PHE A 272 -2.07 -13.73 10.35
CA PHE A 272 -3.28 -13.09 10.89
C PHE A 272 -4.46 -14.06 11.04
N ALA A 273 -4.30 -15.34 10.66
CA ALA A 273 -5.31 -16.33 10.94
C ALA A 273 -5.47 -16.50 12.47
N PRO A 274 -6.69 -16.78 12.98
CA PRO A 274 -6.93 -16.91 14.42
C PRO A 274 -5.95 -17.88 15.08
N GLY A 275 -5.17 -17.39 16.06
CA GLY A 275 -4.20 -18.18 16.81
C GLY A 275 -2.88 -18.49 16.09
N ALA A 276 -2.68 -18.04 14.84
CA ALA A 276 -1.49 -18.38 14.06
C ALA A 276 -0.21 -17.71 14.58
N THR A 277 -0.30 -16.46 15.04
CA THR A 277 0.85 -15.69 15.55
C THR A 277 0.61 -15.31 17.01
N PRO A 278 1.35 -15.88 17.97
CA PRO A 278 1.22 -15.53 19.39
C PRO A 278 1.44 -14.02 19.63
N GLY A 279 0.59 -13.37 20.42
CA GLY A 279 0.72 -11.93 20.72
C GLY A 279 0.41 -10.98 19.55
N LEU A 280 -0.10 -11.48 18.43
CA LEU A 280 -0.76 -10.64 17.45
C LEU A 280 -2.19 -10.35 17.94
N PRO A 281 -2.64 -9.09 17.98
CA PRO A 281 -3.97 -8.79 18.50
C PRO A 281 -5.07 -9.27 17.55
N SER A 282 -6.26 -9.52 18.07
CA SER A 282 -7.46 -9.73 17.25
C SER A 282 -7.91 -8.42 16.59
N GLN A 283 -8.73 -8.51 15.54
CA GLN A 283 -9.33 -7.33 14.91
C GLN A 283 -10.16 -6.52 15.92
N GLU A 284 -10.90 -7.19 16.80
CA GLU A 284 -11.71 -6.56 17.85
C GLU A 284 -10.84 -5.80 18.87
N GLN A 285 -9.70 -6.37 19.25
CA GLN A 285 -8.74 -5.70 20.13
C GLN A 285 -8.17 -4.43 19.49
N VAL A 286 -7.74 -4.53 18.22
CA VAL A 286 -7.27 -3.38 17.44
C VAL A 286 -8.33 -2.26 17.39
N VAL A 287 -9.58 -2.61 17.10
CA VAL A 287 -10.68 -1.65 17.06
C VAL A 287 -10.98 -1.06 18.44
N SER A 288 -10.84 -1.84 19.52
CA SER A 288 -10.98 -1.35 20.90
C SER A 288 -9.91 -0.31 21.24
N TRP A 289 -8.64 -0.60 20.97
CA TRP A 289 -7.55 0.35 21.24
C TRP A 289 -7.71 1.64 20.45
N TYR A 290 -8.19 1.53 19.20
CA TYR A 290 -8.45 2.71 18.37
C TYR A 290 -9.54 3.61 18.99
N ARG A 291 -10.70 3.04 19.37
CA ARG A 291 -11.82 3.83 19.90
C ARG A 291 -11.51 4.52 21.22
N GLU A 292 -10.61 3.96 22.03
CA GLU A 292 -10.20 4.52 23.34
C GLU A 292 -9.55 5.90 23.18
N VAL A 293 -8.89 6.13 22.04
CA VAL A 293 -8.08 7.33 21.80
C VAL A 293 -8.71 8.26 20.76
N ALA A 294 -9.36 7.70 19.72
CA ALA A 294 -9.85 8.45 18.57
C ALA A 294 -11.07 9.35 18.87
N GLY A 295 -11.72 9.16 20.02
CA GLY A 295 -12.93 9.92 20.38
C GLY A 295 -14.17 9.57 19.55
N TRP A 296 -14.16 8.43 18.86
CA TRP A 296 -15.24 7.95 18.01
C TRP A 296 -15.28 6.42 17.96
N ARG A 297 -16.48 5.85 17.82
CA ARG A 297 -16.76 4.41 17.73
C ARG A 297 -16.92 3.97 16.26
N PRO A 298 -15.94 3.27 15.66
CA PRO A 298 -15.99 2.85 14.26
C PRO A 298 -16.89 1.65 14.00
N GLU A 299 -17.22 0.83 15.01
CA GLU A 299 -17.88 -0.47 14.85
C GLU A 299 -19.15 -0.44 13.98
N PRO A 300 -20.06 0.54 14.12
CA PRO A 300 -21.29 0.59 13.32
C PRO A 300 -21.09 0.85 11.82
N GLU A 301 -19.91 1.31 11.43
CA GLU A 301 -19.57 1.71 10.05
C GLU A 301 -18.37 0.92 9.51
N LEU A 302 -17.73 0.09 10.34
CA LEU A 302 -16.50 -0.63 10.00
C LEU A 302 -16.70 -1.59 8.83
N ALA A 303 -17.80 -2.35 8.82
CA ALA A 303 -18.10 -3.26 7.73
C ALA A 303 -18.23 -2.54 6.38
N TRP A 304 -18.84 -1.34 6.37
CA TRP A 304 -18.93 -0.50 5.18
C TRP A 304 -17.54 0.02 4.78
N GLY A 305 -16.74 0.50 5.73
CA GLY A 305 -15.39 1.01 5.48
C GLY A 305 -14.44 -0.07 4.92
N THR A 306 -14.46 -1.27 5.52
CA THR A 306 -13.77 -2.46 5.03
C THR A 306 -14.20 -2.80 3.61
N ALA A 307 -15.52 -2.81 3.37
CA ALA A 307 -16.04 -3.09 2.04
C ALA A 307 -15.61 -2.07 0.99
N PHE A 308 -15.59 -0.80 1.35
CA PHE A 308 -15.12 0.28 0.49
C PHE A 308 -13.61 0.17 0.22
N SER A 309 -12.80 -0.23 1.21
CA SER A 309 -11.37 -0.48 1.05
C SER A 309 -11.13 -1.57 -0.01
N ILE A 310 -11.92 -2.64 0.04
CA ILE A 310 -11.92 -3.71 -0.96
C ILE A 310 -12.28 -3.13 -2.35
N PHE A 311 -13.40 -2.41 -2.46
CA PHE A 311 -13.74 -1.73 -3.71
C PHE A 311 -12.59 -0.87 -4.27
N ARG A 312 -11.95 -0.05 -3.43
CA ARG A 312 -10.74 0.72 -3.78
C ARG A 312 -9.62 -0.17 -4.30
N GLN A 313 -9.33 -1.28 -3.64
CA GLN A 313 -8.25 -2.19 -4.04
C GLN A 313 -8.51 -2.84 -5.41
N SER A 314 -9.76 -3.15 -5.77
CA SER A 314 -10.07 -3.67 -7.11
C SER A 314 -9.63 -2.71 -8.22
N VAL A 315 -9.88 -1.41 -8.04
CA VAL A 315 -9.51 -0.37 -9.02
C VAL A 315 -8.01 -0.15 -9.05
N ILE A 316 -7.33 -0.22 -7.90
CA ILE A 316 -5.86 -0.15 -7.86
C ILE A 316 -5.24 -1.33 -8.64
N MET A 317 -5.76 -2.54 -8.43
CA MET A 317 -5.31 -3.74 -9.14
C MET A 317 -5.60 -3.68 -10.64
N GLN A 318 -6.77 -3.18 -11.05
CA GLN A 318 -7.07 -2.92 -12.47
C GLN A 318 -6.08 -1.91 -13.07
N GLY A 319 -5.70 -0.87 -12.33
CA GLY A 319 -4.68 0.09 -12.76
C GLY A 319 -3.29 -0.54 -12.92
N ILE A 320 -2.91 -1.49 -12.06
CA ILE A 320 -1.67 -2.26 -12.24
C ILE A 320 -1.77 -3.11 -13.52
N ALA A 321 -2.90 -3.81 -13.72
CA ALA A 321 -3.13 -4.60 -14.93
C ALA A 321 -3.03 -3.74 -16.20
N ALA A 322 -3.62 -2.54 -16.21
CA ALA A 322 -3.52 -1.58 -17.30
C ALA A 322 -2.07 -1.17 -17.60
N ARG A 323 -1.27 -0.84 -16.58
CA ARG A 323 0.15 -0.50 -16.76
C ARG A 323 0.97 -1.68 -17.27
N VAL A 324 0.69 -2.90 -16.80
CA VAL A 324 1.35 -4.12 -17.29
C VAL A 324 1.01 -4.38 -18.76
N ALA A 325 -0.28 -4.30 -19.11
CA ALA A 325 -0.78 -4.44 -20.48
C ALA A 325 -0.05 -3.48 -21.43
N GLN A 326 0.21 -2.25 -20.99
CA GLN A 326 0.90 -1.21 -21.76
C GLN A 326 2.44 -1.27 -21.65
N ARG A 327 3.02 -2.24 -20.93
CA ARG A 327 4.46 -2.38 -20.69
C ARG A 327 5.09 -1.17 -19.97
N GLN A 328 4.29 -0.46 -19.17
CA GLN A 328 4.70 0.69 -18.37
C GLN A 328 5.09 0.31 -16.93
N ALA A 329 4.89 -0.95 -16.52
CA ALA A 329 5.32 -1.45 -15.23
C ALA A 329 6.75 -2.02 -15.32
N SER A 330 7.70 -1.39 -14.63
CA SER A 330 9.13 -1.73 -14.67
C SER A 330 9.57 -2.82 -13.70
N SER A 331 8.71 -3.28 -12.77
CA SER A 331 9.09 -4.32 -11.80
C SER A 331 8.65 -5.72 -12.22
N ALA A 332 9.52 -6.72 -11.98
CA ALA A 332 9.22 -8.14 -12.16
C ALA A 332 8.02 -8.61 -11.33
N GLN A 333 7.72 -7.94 -10.20
CA GLN A 333 6.54 -8.16 -9.36
C GLN A 333 5.22 -7.78 -10.05
N ALA A 334 5.21 -6.75 -10.91
CA ALA A 334 4.00 -6.39 -11.66
C ALA A 334 3.64 -7.48 -12.70
N LYS A 335 4.64 -8.15 -13.28
CA LYS A 335 4.45 -9.33 -14.13
C LYS A 335 3.96 -10.56 -13.36
N ALA A 336 4.37 -10.72 -12.10
CA ALA A 336 3.87 -11.79 -11.22
C ALA A 336 2.40 -11.55 -10.78
N LEU A 337 2.00 -10.29 -10.55
CA LEU A 337 0.60 -9.92 -10.29
C LEU A 337 -0.34 -10.23 -11.47
N PHE A 338 0.18 -10.24 -12.70
CA PHE A 338 -0.56 -10.62 -13.91
C PHE A 338 -0.80 -12.14 -14.02
N LEU A 339 0.11 -12.97 -13.49
CA LEU A 339 0.03 -14.43 -13.61
C LEU A 339 -0.94 -15.10 -12.63
N ILE A 340 -1.40 -14.38 -11.60
CA ILE A 340 -2.27 -14.92 -10.56
C ILE A 340 -3.53 -14.06 -10.48
N SER A 341 -4.58 -14.44 -11.21
CA SER A 341 -6.00 -14.56 -10.77
C SER A 341 -6.67 -13.52 -9.83
N GLY A 342 -6.00 -12.42 -9.48
CA GLY A 342 -6.37 -11.52 -8.38
C GLY A 342 -7.67 -10.79 -8.65
N VAL A 343 -7.89 -10.29 -9.86
CA VAL A 343 -9.16 -9.62 -10.21
C VAL A 343 -10.35 -10.59 -10.12
N LYS A 344 -10.20 -11.86 -10.54
CA LYS A 344 -11.29 -12.86 -10.52
C LYS A 344 -11.61 -13.36 -9.11
N GLU A 345 -10.61 -13.69 -8.30
CA GLU A 345 -10.82 -14.09 -6.89
C GLU A 345 -11.30 -12.93 -6.02
N PHE A 346 -10.82 -11.72 -6.30
CA PHE A 346 -11.30 -10.49 -5.64
C PHE A 346 -12.76 -10.19 -5.98
N THR A 347 -13.16 -10.43 -7.22
CA THR A 347 -14.57 -10.29 -7.66
C THR A 347 -15.48 -11.27 -6.91
N LYS A 348 -15.04 -12.52 -6.70
CA LYS A 348 -15.79 -13.48 -5.88
C LYS A 348 -15.93 -12.98 -4.44
N TRP A 349 -14.89 -12.35 -3.90
CA TRP A 349 -14.92 -11.70 -2.59
C TRP A 349 -15.88 -10.52 -2.53
N ALA A 350 -15.92 -9.69 -3.58
CA ALA A 350 -16.88 -8.58 -3.71
C ALA A 350 -18.34 -9.06 -3.82
N ALA A 351 -18.59 -10.21 -4.45
CA ALA A 351 -19.91 -10.84 -4.47
C ALA A 351 -20.34 -11.34 -3.07
N VAL A 352 -19.42 -11.95 -2.30
CA VAL A 352 -19.67 -12.32 -0.89
C VAL A 352 -19.93 -11.09 -0.02
N LEU A 353 -19.21 -10.00 -0.28
CA LEU A 353 -19.38 -8.72 0.38
C LEU A 353 -20.78 -8.12 0.11
N ARG A 354 -21.26 -8.18 -1.13
CA ARG A 354 -22.63 -7.78 -1.50
C ARG A 354 -23.68 -8.51 -0.67
N VAL A 355 -23.55 -9.83 -0.51
CA VAL A 355 -24.48 -10.63 0.32
C VAL A 355 -24.47 -10.16 1.79
N LYS A 356 -23.29 -9.88 2.35
CA LYS A 356 -23.16 -9.36 3.72
C LYS A 356 -23.72 -7.94 3.86
N LEU A 357 -23.50 -7.08 2.86
CA LEU A 357 -23.98 -5.70 2.84
C LEU A 357 -25.49 -5.62 2.61
N ASP A 358 -26.07 -6.49 1.79
CA ASP A 358 -27.52 -6.64 1.62
C ASP A 358 -28.18 -7.10 2.93
N GLY A 359 -27.49 -7.90 3.74
CA GLY A 359 -27.90 -8.24 5.10
C GLY A 359 -27.89 -7.02 6.04
N ILE A 360 -26.83 -6.21 5.98
CA ILE A 360 -26.71 -4.96 6.79
C ILE A 360 -27.78 -3.94 6.39
N ALA A 361 -28.02 -3.75 5.10
CA ALA A 361 -29.06 -2.84 4.59
C ALA A 361 -30.46 -3.28 5.07
N ARG A 362 -30.76 -4.59 5.02
CA ARG A 362 -32.01 -5.16 5.54
C ARG A 362 -32.16 -5.00 7.05
N HIS A 363 -31.08 -5.10 7.83
CA HIS A 363 -31.12 -5.00 9.29
C HIS A 363 -31.19 -3.55 9.79
N ARG A 364 -30.54 -2.62 9.10
CA ARG A 364 -30.46 -1.20 9.48
C ARG A 364 -31.66 -0.38 8.96
N PHE A 365 -32.33 -0.84 7.91
CA PHE A 365 -33.50 -0.20 7.30
C PHE A 365 -34.59 -1.21 6.95
N PRO A 366 -35.32 -1.75 7.95
CA PRO A 366 -36.37 -2.75 7.71
C PRO A 366 -37.55 -2.23 6.86
N SER A 367 -37.68 -0.90 6.69
CA SER A 367 -38.82 -0.23 6.05
C SER A 367 -38.55 0.37 4.66
N ARG A 368 -37.38 0.16 4.05
CA ARG A 368 -37.16 0.47 2.62
C ARG A 368 -37.01 -0.82 1.84
N GLY A 369 -38.16 -1.36 1.42
CA GLY A 369 -38.20 -2.43 0.44
C GLY A 369 -37.55 -1.96 -0.87
N LEU A 370 -36.35 -2.45 -1.15
CA LEU A 370 -35.91 -2.74 -2.53
C LEU A 370 -36.51 -4.08 -2.98
N GLY A 371 -37.82 -4.24 -2.80
CA GLY A 371 -38.66 -5.07 -3.65
C GLY A 371 -39.43 -4.04 -4.49
N ILE A 372 -39.25 -3.95 -5.79
CA ILE A 372 -39.78 -4.87 -6.78
C ILE A 372 -38.92 -4.70 -8.04
N ILE A 373 -37.89 -5.53 -8.22
CA ILE A 373 -37.38 -5.92 -9.56
C ILE A 373 -36.95 -7.40 -9.56
N ALA A 374 -36.63 -8.01 -8.41
CA ALA A 374 -36.12 -9.39 -8.37
C ALA A 374 -37.18 -10.51 -8.30
N GLU A 375 -38.48 -10.21 -8.23
CA GLU A 375 -39.50 -11.25 -7.93
C GLU A 375 -40.41 -11.66 -9.09
N ARG A 376 -40.17 -11.19 -10.33
CA ARG A 376 -41.04 -11.53 -11.47
C ARG A 376 -40.46 -12.50 -12.51
N GLU A 377 -39.27 -13.06 -12.30
CA GLU A 377 -38.69 -14.09 -13.19
C GLU A 377 -38.13 -15.31 -12.44
N LEU A 378 -38.77 -15.73 -11.34
CA LEU A 378 -38.42 -16.97 -10.61
C LEU A 378 -39.63 -17.88 -10.38
N LYS A 379 -40.49 -17.98 -11.39
CA LYS A 379 -41.57 -18.98 -11.42
C LYS A 379 -41.68 -19.65 -12.78
N THR A 380 -40.74 -20.53 -13.09
CA THR A 380 -40.98 -21.76 -13.85
C THR A 380 -40.01 -22.83 -13.36
N GLU A 381 -40.54 -24.03 -13.21
CA GLU A 381 -40.02 -25.22 -12.52
C GLU A 381 -38.62 -25.67 -12.97
N ASP A 382 -37.68 -25.69 -12.02
CA ASP A 382 -36.88 -26.86 -11.61
C ASP A 382 -35.97 -26.43 -10.44
N SER A 383 -36.27 -26.90 -9.23
CA SER A 383 -35.57 -26.53 -7.99
C SER A 383 -34.06 -26.84 -8.03
N PRO A 384 -33.15 -25.90 -7.69
CA PRO A 384 -31.74 -26.23 -7.48
C PRO A 384 -31.46 -26.72 -6.05
N PRO A 385 -30.39 -27.52 -5.87
CA PRO A 385 -30.23 -28.44 -4.74
C PRO A 385 -29.72 -27.77 -3.46
N ASP A 386 -30.06 -28.42 -2.36
CA ASP A 386 -29.72 -28.17 -0.96
C ASP A 386 -28.33 -27.54 -0.72
N PHE A 387 -28.30 -26.38 -0.07
CA PHE A 387 -27.13 -25.54 0.22
C PHE A 387 -26.04 -26.27 1.03
N ALA A 388 -26.36 -27.38 1.69
CA ALA A 388 -25.40 -28.22 2.42
C ALA A 388 -24.39 -28.93 1.49
N LEU A 389 -24.73 -29.20 0.22
CA LEU A 389 -23.84 -29.84 -0.74
C LEU A 389 -22.77 -28.90 -1.31
N ALA A 390 -23.02 -27.59 -1.33
CA ALA A 390 -22.05 -26.59 -1.80
C ALA A 390 -20.84 -26.44 -0.86
N PHE A 391 -20.98 -26.82 0.41
CA PHE A 391 -19.91 -26.79 1.42
C PHE A 391 -18.91 -27.96 1.25
N ASN A 392 -19.40 -29.16 0.91
CA ASN A 392 -18.55 -30.35 0.74
C ASN A 392 -17.79 -30.36 -0.60
N GLY A 393 -18.32 -29.71 -1.64
CA GLY A 393 -17.59 -29.49 -2.90
C GLY A 393 -16.39 -28.55 -2.73
N PHE A 394 -16.53 -27.52 -1.89
CA PHE A 394 -15.49 -26.51 -1.60
C PHE A 394 -14.25 -27.11 -0.92
N GLU A 395 -14.40 -28.05 0.02
CA GLU A 395 -13.26 -28.69 0.69
C GLU A 395 -12.47 -29.61 -0.26
N ALA A 396 -13.16 -30.33 -1.16
CA ALA A 396 -12.54 -31.19 -2.16
C ALA A 396 -11.80 -30.38 -3.25
N ASP A 397 -12.37 -29.25 -3.67
CA ASP A 397 -11.74 -28.34 -4.64
C ASP A 397 -10.56 -27.56 -4.04
N LEU A 398 -10.63 -27.21 -2.76
CA LEU A 398 -9.51 -26.62 -2.01
C LEU A 398 -8.34 -27.61 -1.87
N LYS A 399 -8.63 -28.89 -1.56
CA LYS A 399 -7.62 -29.96 -1.50
C LYS A 399 -6.98 -30.21 -2.88
N ARG A 400 -7.77 -30.19 -3.97
CA ARG A 400 -7.25 -30.31 -5.34
C ARG A 400 -6.38 -29.11 -5.76
N ALA A 401 -6.76 -27.89 -5.36
CA ALA A 401 -6.01 -26.68 -5.66
C ALA A 401 -4.68 -26.60 -4.88
N ILE A 402 -4.64 -27.09 -3.63
CA ILE A 402 -3.41 -27.14 -2.83
C ILE A 402 -2.37 -28.07 -3.47
N VAL A 403 -2.78 -29.27 -3.92
CA VAL A 403 -1.91 -30.21 -4.63
C VAL A 403 -1.37 -29.60 -5.93
N LEU A 404 -2.22 -28.90 -6.71
CA LEU A 404 -1.80 -28.23 -7.94
C LEU A 404 -0.77 -27.12 -7.72
N VAL A 405 -0.89 -26.38 -6.60
CA VAL A 405 0.04 -25.31 -6.22
C VAL A 405 1.38 -25.89 -5.74
N GLU A 406 1.37 -27.02 -5.04
CA GLU A 406 2.60 -27.72 -4.64
C GLU A 406 3.33 -28.30 -5.86
N ASP A 407 2.60 -28.87 -6.82
CA ASP A 407 3.15 -29.37 -8.09
C ASP A 407 3.74 -28.23 -8.94
N LEU A 408 3.09 -27.06 -8.99
CA LEU A 408 3.62 -25.89 -9.68
C LEU A 408 4.88 -25.32 -8.99
N LYS A 409 4.92 -25.30 -7.66
CA LYS A 409 6.12 -24.91 -6.89
C LYS A 409 7.26 -25.91 -7.07
N PHE A 410 6.95 -27.19 -7.24
CA PHE A 410 7.93 -28.23 -7.53
C PHE A 410 8.47 -28.10 -8.97
N ALA A 411 7.58 -27.94 -9.96
CA ALA A 411 7.96 -27.70 -11.35
C ALA A 411 8.80 -26.42 -11.51
N HIS A 412 8.49 -25.35 -10.78
CA HIS A 412 9.29 -24.12 -10.78
C HIS A 412 10.67 -24.33 -10.15
N ARG A 413 10.78 -25.13 -9.08
CA ARG A 413 12.08 -25.50 -8.48
C ARG A 413 12.93 -26.33 -9.44
N ILE A 414 12.33 -27.29 -10.16
CA ILE A 414 13.02 -28.06 -11.21
C ILE A 414 13.47 -27.15 -12.34
N ALA A 415 12.61 -26.27 -12.85
CA ALA A 415 12.96 -25.34 -13.93
C ALA A 415 14.14 -24.43 -13.54
N LYS A 416 14.16 -23.95 -12.29
CA LYS A 416 15.26 -23.11 -11.77
C LYS A 416 16.57 -23.90 -11.59
N ALA A 417 16.49 -25.17 -11.20
CA ALA A 417 17.65 -26.06 -11.09
C ALA A 417 18.24 -26.37 -12.48
N VAL A 418 17.39 -26.69 -13.46
CA VAL A 418 17.81 -26.95 -14.86
C VAL A 418 18.47 -25.71 -15.48
N ASP A 419 17.95 -24.51 -15.24
CA ASP A 419 18.52 -23.27 -15.76
C ASP A 419 19.88 -22.95 -15.09
N SER A 420 20.02 -23.24 -13.79
CA SER A 420 21.28 -23.13 -13.07
C SER A 420 22.34 -24.11 -13.58
N ASP A 421 21.96 -25.36 -13.84
CA ASP A 421 22.87 -26.38 -14.39
C ASP A 421 23.29 -26.04 -15.83
N LEU A 422 22.38 -25.50 -16.64
CA LEU A 422 22.69 -25.02 -18.00
C LEU A 422 23.67 -23.83 -18.01
N VAL A 423 23.59 -22.93 -17.01
CA VAL A 423 24.56 -21.84 -16.83
C VAL A 423 25.92 -22.40 -16.41
N ALA A 424 25.96 -23.30 -15.43
CA ALA A 424 27.21 -23.92 -14.98
C ALA A 424 27.92 -24.72 -16.10
N ILE A 425 27.16 -25.44 -16.94
CA ILE A 425 27.71 -26.16 -18.11
C ILE A 425 28.29 -25.18 -19.14
N LYS A 426 27.66 -24.02 -19.36
CA LYS A 426 28.17 -23.00 -20.28
C LYS A 426 29.46 -22.35 -19.75
N GLU A 427 29.51 -22.04 -18.47
CA GLU A 427 30.70 -21.47 -17.82
C GLU A 427 31.88 -22.45 -17.85
N SER A 428 31.64 -23.73 -17.53
CA SER A 428 32.65 -24.79 -17.64
C SER A 428 33.22 -24.94 -19.06
N ARG A 429 32.38 -24.85 -20.10
CA ARG A 429 32.83 -24.91 -21.50
C ARG A 429 33.64 -23.67 -21.92
N VAL A 430 33.33 -22.51 -21.36
CA VAL A 430 34.11 -21.28 -21.59
C VAL A 430 35.49 -21.39 -20.92
N GLU A 431 35.55 -21.87 -19.68
CA GLU A 431 36.81 -22.12 -18.97
C GLU A 431 37.69 -23.18 -19.66
N GLU A 432 37.08 -24.26 -20.17
CA GLU A 432 37.80 -25.30 -20.91
C GLU A 432 38.34 -24.77 -22.24
N THR A 433 37.55 -23.93 -22.94
CA THR A 433 38.01 -23.26 -24.18
C THR A 433 39.15 -22.29 -23.91
N GLN A 434 39.08 -21.54 -22.81
CA GLN A 434 40.14 -20.62 -22.39
C GLN A 434 41.41 -21.39 -22.00
N SER A 435 41.28 -22.51 -21.28
CA SER A 435 42.41 -23.37 -20.91
C SER A 435 43.10 -24.01 -22.11
N ILE A 436 42.33 -24.42 -23.14
CA ILE A 436 42.89 -24.90 -24.42
C ILE A 436 43.64 -23.77 -25.13
N TYR A 437 43.08 -22.55 -25.13
CA TYR A 437 43.72 -21.39 -25.73
C TYR A 437 45.05 -21.05 -25.03
N ASP A 438 45.05 -21.06 -23.69
CA ASP A 438 46.23 -20.77 -22.88
C ASP A 438 47.31 -21.85 -23.02
N ARG A 439 46.93 -23.13 -23.15
CA ARG A 439 47.87 -24.23 -23.46
C ARG A 439 48.48 -24.10 -24.85
N ASN A 440 47.67 -23.79 -25.86
CA ASN A 440 48.17 -23.59 -27.23
C ASN A 440 49.07 -22.36 -27.33
N PHE A 441 48.76 -21.29 -26.58
CA PHE A 441 49.62 -20.12 -26.45
C PHE A 441 50.94 -20.47 -25.76
N ALA A 442 50.93 -21.23 -24.66
CA ALA A 442 52.13 -21.69 -23.98
C ALA A 442 53.00 -22.62 -24.86
N LEU A 443 52.39 -23.45 -25.71
CA LEU A 443 53.11 -24.29 -26.68
C LEU A 443 53.70 -23.49 -27.84
N SER A 444 53.16 -22.31 -28.17
CA SER A 444 53.71 -21.42 -29.20
C SER A 444 54.90 -20.56 -28.73
N LEU A 445 55.18 -20.59 -27.43
CA LEU A 445 56.27 -19.86 -26.77
C LEU A 445 57.50 -20.73 -26.47
N ASN A 446 57.42 -22.04 -26.73
CA ASN A 446 58.52 -23.00 -26.74
C ASN A 446 58.83 -23.44 -28.17
#